data_AF-A0A444R0Z3-F1
#
_entry.id   AF-A0A444R0Z3-F1
#
_cell.length_a   1.000
_cell.length_b   1.000
_cell.length_c   1.000
_cell.angle_alpha   90.00
_cell.angle_beta   90.00
_cell.angle_gamma   90.00
#
_symmetry.space_group_name_H-M   'P 1'
#
loop_
_entity.id
_entity.type
_entity.pdbx_description
1 polymer ?
#
loop_
_entity_poly.entity_id
_entity_poly.type
_entity_poly.pdbx_seq_one_letter_code
_entity_poly.pdbx_strand_id
1 'polypeptide(L)'
;VAAEKEGKNRRTVCVIGDGAITAGMAFEAMNHAGDIRPDMLVVLNDNEMSISENVGALNNHLAQLLSGKLYSSLREGGKKVFSGVPPIKELLKRTEEHIKGMVVPGTLFEELGFNYIGPVDGHDVLGLITTLKNMRDLKGPQFLHIMTKKGRGYEPAEKDPITFHAVPKFDPSSGCLPKSSGGLPSYSKIFGDWLCETAAKDNKLMAITPAMREGSGMVEFSRKFPDRY
;
A
#
# COMPACT_ATOMS: atom_id res chain seq x y z
N VAL A 1 5.93 21.50 -14.21
CA VAL A 1 7.15 22.11 -14.82
C VAL A 1 7.08 22.20 -16.35
N ALA A 2 7.40 21.15 -17.13
CA ALA A 2 7.46 21.28 -18.60
C ALA A 2 6.09 21.61 -19.24
N ALA A 3 5.03 20.96 -18.77
CA ALA A 3 3.65 21.23 -19.19
C ALA A 3 3.23 22.69 -19.02
N GLU A 4 3.68 23.33 -17.94
CA GLU A 4 3.44 24.73 -17.62
C GLU A 4 4.23 25.65 -18.55
N LYS A 5 5.54 25.40 -18.74
CA LYS A 5 6.38 26.16 -19.68
C LYS A 5 5.85 26.13 -21.12
N GLU A 6 5.25 25.01 -21.54
CA GLU A 6 4.67 24.89 -22.87
C GLU A 6 3.33 25.61 -23.03
N GLY A 7 2.64 25.98 -21.93
CA GLY A 7 1.33 26.64 -21.99
C GLY A 7 0.21 25.79 -22.60
N LYS A 8 0.39 24.47 -22.73
CA LYS A 8 -0.55 23.56 -23.42
C LYS A 8 -1.64 22.97 -22.52
N ASN A 9 -1.76 23.47 -21.28
CA ASN A 9 -2.75 23.02 -20.29
C ASN A 9 -2.83 21.49 -20.15
N ARG A 10 -1.68 20.81 -20.22
CA ARG A 10 -1.60 19.35 -20.07
C ARG A 10 -1.83 18.98 -18.61
N ARG A 11 -2.58 17.91 -18.37
CA ARG A 11 -2.72 17.29 -17.05
C ARG A 11 -1.68 16.18 -16.90
N THR A 12 -0.96 16.18 -15.78
CA THR A 12 -0.02 15.11 -15.44
C THR A 12 -0.63 14.21 -14.38
N VAL A 13 -0.66 12.91 -14.64
CA VAL A 13 -1.14 11.90 -13.71
C VAL A 13 0.00 10.92 -13.42
N CYS A 14 0.30 10.71 -12.15
CA CYS A 14 1.23 9.70 -11.65
C CYS A 14 0.43 8.60 -10.97
N VAL A 15 0.62 7.33 -11.34
CA VAL A 15 0.05 6.19 -10.61
C VAL A 15 1.21 5.50 -9.89
N ILE A 16 1.11 5.39 -8.57
CA ILE A 16 2.17 4.85 -7.72
C ILE A 16 1.58 3.80 -6.78
N GLY A 17 2.30 2.70 -6.56
CA GLY A 17 1.91 1.71 -5.56
C GLY A 17 2.30 2.13 -4.14
N ASP A 18 1.59 1.60 -3.16
CA ASP A 18 1.88 1.64 -1.72
C ASP A 18 3.31 1.18 -1.36
N GLY A 19 3.85 0.16 -2.01
CA GLY A 19 5.27 -0.19 -1.82
C GLY A 19 6.23 0.90 -2.33
N ALA A 20 5.94 1.46 -3.51
CA ALA A 20 6.82 2.41 -4.19
C ALA A 20 6.82 3.80 -3.55
N ILE A 21 5.71 4.23 -2.94
CA ILE A 21 5.60 5.54 -2.28
C ILE A 21 6.47 5.64 -1.03
N THR A 22 6.89 4.50 -0.45
CA THR A 22 7.83 4.47 0.68
C THR A 22 9.26 4.87 0.30
N ALA A 23 9.59 4.88 -0.99
CA ALA A 23 10.92 5.25 -1.45
C ALA A 23 11.21 6.73 -1.16
N GLY A 24 12.41 7.04 -0.67
CA GLY A 24 12.80 8.42 -0.36
C GLY A 24 12.66 9.39 -1.54
N MET A 25 12.88 8.92 -2.77
CA MET A 25 12.66 9.74 -3.98
C MET A 25 11.19 10.11 -4.20
N ALA A 26 10.25 9.22 -3.84
CA ALA A 26 8.82 9.53 -3.92
C ALA A 26 8.46 10.60 -2.90
N PHE A 27 8.98 10.49 -1.67
CA PHE A 27 8.77 11.49 -0.63
C PHE A 27 9.34 12.86 -1.02
N GLU A 28 10.58 12.90 -1.52
CA GLU A 28 11.21 14.15 -1.98
C GLU A 28 10.46 14.77 -3.17
N ALA A 29 9.99 13.95 -4.11
CA ALA A 29 9.18 14.43 -5.23
C ALA A 29 7.83 15.01 -4.78
N MET A 30 7.18 14.41 -3.77
CA MET A 30 5.96 14.95 -3.18
C MET A 30 6.24 16.27 -2.44
N ASN A 31 7.28 16.33 -1.64
CA ASN A 31 7.70 17.55 -0.95
C ASN A 31 7.94 18.71 -1.95
N HIS A 32 8.68 18.45 -3.02
CA HIS A 32 8.91 19.43 -4.08
C HIS A 32 7.62 19.82 -4.82
N ALA A 33 6.72 18.86 -5.10
CA ALA A 33 5.42 19.15 -5.71
C ALA A 33 4.53 20.01 -4.80
N GLY A 34 4.63 19.84 -3.48
CA GLY A 34 3.98 20.70 -2.49
C GLY A 34 4.43 22.16 -2.56
N ASP A 35 5.73 22.38 -2.77
CA ASP A 35 6.34 23.72 -2.88
C ASP A 35 5.95 24.43 -4.19
N ILE A 36 6.17 23.79 -5.35
CA ILE A 36 5.91 24.42 -6.65
C ILE A 36 4.44 24.35 -7.09
N ARG A 37 3.60 23.63 -6.33
CA ARG A 37 2.14 23.49 -6.49
C ARG A 37 1.65 23.29 -7.94
N PRO A 38 2.16 22.30 -8.69
CA PRO A 38 1.77 22.14 -10.08
C PRO A 38 0.37 21.52 -10.18
N ASP A 39 -0.31 21.76 -11.31
CA ASP A 39 -1.54 21.05 -11.67
C ASP A 39 -1.24 19.57 -11.98
N MET A 40 -1.26 18.71 -10.97
CA MET A 40 -1.00 17.28 -11.10
C MET A 40 -1.89 16.41 -10.22
N LEU A 41 -2.06 15.16 -10.62
CA LEU A 41 -2.75 14.13 -9.85
C LEU A 41 -1.80 12.97 -9.54
N VAL A 42 -1.64 12.63 -8.27
CA VAL A 42 -1.04 11.38 -7.82
C VAL A 42 -2.18 10.42 -7.46
N VAL A 43 -2.17 9.24 -8.05
CA VAL A 43 -3.08 8.13 -7.69
C VAL A 43 -2.26 7.10 -6.94
N LEU A 44 -2.51 6.97 -5.65
CA LEU A 44 -1.96 5.90 -4.82
C LEU A 44 -2.82 4.65 -5.00
N ASN A 45 -2.26 3.63 -5.63
CA ASN A 45 -2.84 2.30 -5.72
C ASN A 45 -2.39 1.46 -4.53
N ASP A 46 -3.17 1.49 -3.45
CA ASP A 46 -2.90 0.72 -2.25
C ASP A 46 -3.56 -0.65 -2.34
N ASN A 47 -2.75 -1.70 -2.21
CA ASN A 47 -3.19 -3.08 -2.18
C ASN A 47 -2.63 -3.83 -0.95
N GLU A 48 -2.15 -3.08 0.04
CA GLU A 48 -1.51 -3.52 1.28
C GLU A 48 -0.22 -4.36 1.09
N MET A 49 0.33 -4.43 -0.12
CA MET A 49 1.41 -5.36 -0.49
C MET A 49 2.51 -4.70 -1.32
N SER A 50 3.76 -5.00 -0.97
CA SER A 50 4.93 -4.89 -1.84
C SER A 50 5.13 -6.23 -2.59
N ILE A 51 6.36 -6.69 -2.80
CA ILE A 51 6.63 -8.09 -3.19
C ILE A 51 6.29 -9.00 -2.01
N SER A 52 6.87 -8.70 -0.85
CA SER A 52 6.43 -9.17 0.47
C SER A 52 5.39 -8.21 1.08
N GLU A 53 4.87 -8.55 2.25
CA GLU A 53 4.08 -7.61 3.07
C GLU A 53 4.81 -6.27 3.22
N ASN A 54 4.03 -5.19 3.18
CA ASN A 54 4.55 -3.84 3.36
C ASN A 54 5.16 -3.66 4.76
N VAL A 55 6.32 -3.01 4.84
CA VAL A 55 6.99 -2.66 6.09
C VAL A 55 7.13 -1.14 6.22
N GLY A 56 7.21 -0.63 7.45
CA GLY A 56 7.49 0.78 7.73
C GLY A 56 6.30 1.60 8.27
N ALA A 57 6.62 2.72 8.91
CA ALA A 57 5.65 3.55 9.63
C ALA A 57 4.57 4.15 8.71
N LEU A 58 4.92 4.50 7.47
CA LEU A 58 3.97 5.02 6.49
C LEU A 58 2.88 3.98 6.16
N ASN A 59 3.27 2.73 5.96
CA ASN A 59 2.34 1.64 5.70
C ASN A 59 1.47 1.33 6.92
N ASN A 60 2.01 1.41 8.13
CA ASN A 60 1.20 1.31 9.36
C ASN A 60 0.17 2.45 9.47
N HIS A 61 0.53 3.67 9.08
CA HIS A 61 -0.41 4.80 9.02
C HIS A 61 -1.51 4.60 7.96
N LEU A 62 -1.15 4.07 6.78
CA LEU A 62 -2.13 3.71 5.74
C LEU A 62 -3.07 2.59 6.25
N ALA A 63 -2.55 1.52 6.85
CA ALA A 63 -3.35 0.46 7.45
C ALA A 63 -4.29 0.97 8.57
N GLN A 64 -3.84 1.95 9.37
CA GLN A 64 -4.69 2.60 10.37
C GLN A 64 -5.87 3.37 9.75
N LEU A 65 -5.70 4.05 8.60
CA LEU A 65 -6.83 4.65 7.87
C LEU A 65 -7.91 3.63 7.53
N LEU A 66 -7.47 2.46 7.07
CA LEU A 66 -8.34 1.39 6.60
C LEU A 66 -9.13 0.78 7.75
N SER A 67 -8.46 0.45 8.85
CA SER A 67 -9.12 -0.07 10.06
C SER A 67 -10.12 0.93 10.65
N GLY A 68 -9.82 2.23 10.62
CA GLY A 68 -10.74 3.29 11.08
C GLY A 68 -12.04 3.38 10.26
N LYS A 69 -11.96 3.28 8.92
CA LYS A 69 -13.14 3.24 8.03
C LYS A 69 -13.90 1.90 8.12
N LEU A 70 -13.22 0.76 8.26
CA LEU A 70 -13.85 -0.54 8.50
C LEU A 70 -14.61 -0.56 9.83
N TYR A 71 -14.03 0.00 10.90
CA TYR A 71 -14.68 0.08 12.20
C TYR A 71 -15.94 0.98 12.16
N SER A 72 -15.89 2.09 11.43
CA SER A 72 -17.05 2.99 11.27
C SER A 72 -18.14 2.38 10.38
N SER A 73 -17.80 1.71 9.29
CA SER A 73 -18.78 1.03 8.42
C SER A 73 -19.42 -0.20 9.09
N LEU A 74 -18.65 -0.97 9.87
CA LEU A 74 -19.19 -2.05 10.72
C LEU A 74 -20.12 -1.51 11.81
N ARG A 75 -19.77 -0.37 12.43
CA ARG A 75 -20.61 0.30 13.44
C ARG A 75 -21.90 0.85 12.84
N GLU A 76 -21.87 1.37 11.62
CA GLU A 76 -23.08 1.80 10.90
C GLU A 76 -23.94 0.62 10.43
N GLY A 77 -23.32 -0.48 10.00
CA GLY A 77 -24.01 -1.75 9.72
C GLY A 77 -24.70 -2.33 10.96
N GLY A 78 -24.07 -2.24 12.13
CA GLY A 78 -24.61 -2.70 13.42
C GLY A 78 -25.73 -1.81 13.98
N LYS A 79 -25.82 -0.52 13.60
CA LYS A 79 -26.90 0.37 14.03
C LYS A 79 -28.27 -0.03 13.48
N LYS A 80 -28.35 -0.84 12.42
CA LYS A 80 -29.62 -1.40 11.93
C LYS A 80 -30.17 -2.55 12.80
N VAL A 81 -29.40 -3.04 13.79
CA VAL A 81 -29.79 -4.20 14.63
C VAL A 81 -30.25 -3.81 16.04
N PHE A 82 -30.16 -2.52 16.44
CA PHE A 82 -30.60 -2.08 17.78
C PHE A 82 -31.74 -1.06 17.70
N SER A 83 -32.92 -1.50 17.27
CA SER A 83 -34.17 -0.72 17.33
C SER A 83 -34.87 -0.80 18.70
N GLY A 84 -34.13 -0.95 19.81
CA GLY A 84 -34.76 -1.24 21.11
C GLY A 84 -34.03 -0.87 22.40
N VAL A 85 -32.95 -0.08 22.39
CA VAL A 85 -32.26 0.29 23.65
C VAL A 85 -32.12 1.82 23.75
N PRO A 86 -32.47 2.45 24.90
CA PRO A 86 -32.44 3.90 25.06
C PRO A 86 -31.02 4.47 24.90
N PRO A 87 -30.88 5.72 24.40
CA PRO A 87 -29.60 6.24 23.94
C PRO A 87 -28.68 6.59 25.11
N ILE A 88 -27.56 5.89 25.22
CA ILE A 88 -26.45 6.23 26.14
C ILE A 88 -25.71 7.45 25.57
N LYS A 89 -26.32 8.64 25.67
CA LYS A 89 -25.76 9.90 25.13
C LYS A 89 -24.50 10.36 25.86
N GLU A 90 -24.32 10.00 27.13
CA GLU A 90 -23.18 10.48 27.93
C GLU A 90 -21.88 9.70 27.71
N LEU A 91 -21.96 8.41 27.33
CA LEU A 91 -20.76 7.62 27.03
C LEU A 91 -20.13 8.03 25.69
N LEU A 92 -20.95 8.50 24.75
CA LEU A 92 -20.50 8.99 23.43
C LEU A 92 -19.74 10.32 23.51
N LYS A 93 -20.17 11.25 24.37
CA LYS A 93 -19.53 12.57 24.52
C LYS A 93 -18.12 12.48 25.11
N ARG A 94 -17.85 11.53 26.01
CA ARG A 94 -16.50 11.34 26.57
C ARG A 94 -15.52 10.68 25.61
N THR A 95 -16.01 10.01 24.55
CA THR A 95 -15.14 9.44 23.51
C THR A 95 -14.72 10.50 22.49
N GLU A 96 -15.55 11.52 22.21
CA GLU A 96 -15.22 12.61 21.28
C GLU A 96 -14.00 13.43 21.72
N GLU A 97 -13.80 13.62 23.03
CA GLU A 97 -12.71 14.46 23.53
C GLU A 97 -11.33 13.78 23.46
N HIS A 98 -11.26 12.45 23.44
CA HIS A 98 -10.01 11.69 23.25
C HIS A 98 -9.62 11.47 21.78
N ILE A 99 -10.48 11.84 20.83
CA ILE A 99 -10.20 11.75 19.39
C ILE A 99 -9.40 12.96 18.90
N LYS A 100 -9.38 14.08 19.65
CA LYS A 100 -8.69 15.32 19.26
C LYS A 100 -7.16 15.21 19.14
N GLY A 101 -6.55 14.10 19.60
CA GLY A 101 -5.12 13.81 19.43
C GLY A 101 -4.79 12.84 18.30
N MET A 102 -5.79 12.33 17.57
CA MET A 102 -5.54 11.45 16.42
C MET A 102 -5.20 12.32 15.21
N VAL A 103 -3.93 12.29 14.81
CA VAL A 103 -3.48 12.66 13.48
C VAL A 103 -4.32 11.86 12.48
N VAL A 104 -5.33 12.50 11.88
CA VAL A 104 -6.17 11.86 10.85
C VAL A 104 -5.25 11.66 9.65
N PRO A 105 -4.94 10.43 9.20
CA PRO A 105 -3.80 10.24 8.29
C PRO A 105 -3.93 10.84 6.87
N GLY A 106 -5.03 11.56 6.55
CA GLY A 106 -5.03 12.53 5.45
C GLY A 106 -4.02 13.66 5.65
N THR A 107 -3.64 13.95 6.91
CA THR A 107 -2.75 15.05 7.29
C THR A 107 -1.36 14.94 6.68
N LEU A 108 -0.79 13.74 6.47
CA LEU A 108 0.58 13.66 5.95
C LEU A 108 0.69 14.26 4.54
N PHE A 109 -0.17 13.80 3.62
CA PHE A 109 -0.13 14.28 2.23
C PHE A 109 -0.66 15.72 2.15
N GLU A 110 -1.60 16.09 3.01
CA GLU A 110 -2.08 17.47 3.14
C GLU A 110 -0.99 18.42 3.66
N GLU A 111 -0.18 17.99 4.64
CA GLU A 111 0.98 18.72 5.16
C GLU A 111 2.07 18.88 4.08
N LEU A 112 2.21 17.89 3.18
CA LEU A 112 3.03 17.98 1.98
C LEU A 112 2.39 18.83 0.85
N GLY A 113 1.25 19.50 1.12
CA GLY A 113 0.63 20.45 0.20
C GLY A 113 -0.33 19.84 -0.84
N PHE A 114 -0.71 18.57 -0.70
CA PHE A 114 -1.68 17.93 -1.58
C PHE A 114 -3.11 18.07 -1.09
N ASN A 115 -4.06 18.17 -2.00
CA ASN A 115 -5.46 17.91 -1.69
C ASN A 115 -5.72 16.41 -1.71
N TYR A 116 -5.99 15.81 -0.54
CA TYR A 116 -6.15 14.36 -0.38
C TYR A 116 -7.62 13.93 -0.53
N ILE A 117 -7.86 12.92 -1.37
CA ILE A 117 -9.18 12.33 -1.61
C ILE A 117 -9.08 10.81 -1.50
N GLY A 118 -9.87 10.20 -0.60
CA GLY A 118 -9.95 8.74 -0.45
C GLY A 118 -9.86 8.26 1.01
N PRO A 119 -9.49 6.99 1.25
CA PRO A 119 -9.46 5.91 0.25
C PRO A 119 -10.85 5.67 -0.37
N VAL A 120 -10.88 5.28 -1.65
CA VAL A 120 -12.08 4.81 -2.40
C VAL A 120 -11.85 3.40 -2.96
N ASP A 121 -12.91 2.69 -3.34
CA ASP A 121 -12.80 1.36 -3.96
C ASP A 121 -12.20 1.49 -5.38
N GLY A 122 -11.01 0.91 -5.57
CA GLY A 122 -10.30 0.88 -6.85
C GLY A 122 -10.85 -0.13 -7.85
N HIS A 123 -11.78 -1.01 -7.44
CA HIS A 123 -12.46 -1.96 -8.33
C HIS A 123 -13.83 -1.46 -8.83
N ASP A 124 -14.36 -0.38 -8.25
CA ASP A 124 -15.54 0.30 -8.78
C ASP A 124 -15.14 1.28 -9.89
N VAL A 125 -15.04 0.77 -11.13
CA VAL A 125 -14.65 1.55 -12.30
C VAL A 125 -15.60 2.74 -12.54
N LEU A 126 -16.91 2.58 -12.31
CA LEU A 126 -17.87 3.67 -12.51
C LEU A 126 -17.74 4.75 -11.43
N GLY A 127 -17.50 4.34 -10.19
CA GLY A 127 -17.15 5.23 -9.08
C GLY A 127 -15.85 6.00 -9.34
N LEU A 128 -14.82 5.33 -9.85
CA LEU A 128 -13.55 5.97 -10.23
C LEU A 128 -13.72 6.97 -11.37
N ILE A 129 -14.50 6.65 -12.40
CA ILE A 129 -14.81 7.60 -13.49
C ILE A 129 -15.47 8.86 -12.92
N THR A 130 -16.43 8.71 -12.02
CA THR A 130 -17.14 9.84 -11.40
C THR A 130 -16.18 10.68 -10.55
N THR A 131 -15.35 10.03 -9.75
CA THR A 131 -14.34 10.68 -8.90
C THR A 131 -13.34 11.47 -9.74
N LEU A 132 -12.75 10.84 -10.77
CA LEU A 132 -11.78 11.48 -11.67
C LEU A 132 -12.40 12.64 -12.46
N LYS A 133 -13.68 12.53 -12.86
CA LYS A 133 -14.41 13.64 -13.50
C LYS A 133 -14.53 14.85 -12.56
N ASN A 134 -14.90 14.63 -11.31
CA ASN A 134 -15.00 15.69 -10.31
C ASN A 134 -13.65 16.35 -10.02
N MET A 135 -12.56 15.57 -10.06
CA MET A 135 -11.21 16.06 -9.81
C MET A 135 -10.57 16.77 -11.01
N ARG A 136 -11.06 16.53 -12.23
CA ARG A 136 -10.42 16.97 -13.48
C ARG A 136 -10.12 18.46 -13.54
N ASP A 137 -11.01 19.27 -12.96
CA ASP A 137 -10.95 20.73 -13.07
C ASP A 137 -10.31 21.38 -11.83
N LEU A 138 -9.93 20.58 -10.82
CA LEU A 138 -9.18 21.05 -9.65
C LEU A 138 -7.78 21.56 -10.03
N LYS A 139 -7.24 22.42 -9.18
CA LYS A 139 -5.97 23.13 -9.36
C LYS A 139 -4.98 22.78 -8.25
N GLY A 140 -3.70 22.81 -8.58
CA GLY A 140 -2.61 22.41 -7.69
C GLY A 140 -2.51 20.89 -7.49
N PRO A 141 -1.66 20.44 -6.57
CA PRO A 141 -1.38 19.02 -6.35
C PRO A 141 -2.59 18.29 -5.78
N GLN A 142 -3.05 17.24 -6.47
CA GLN A 142 -4.15 16.37 -6.05
C GLN A 142 -3.61 14.98 -5.72
N PHE A 143 -4.19 14.34 -4.72
CA PHE A 143 -3.84 12.99 -4.30
C PHE A 143 -5.10 12.14 -4.15
N LEU A 144 -5.24 11.12 -5.00
CA LEU A 144 -6.33 10.15 -4.96
C LEU A 144 -5.82 8.82 -4.41
N HIS A 145 -6.34 8.40 -3.27
CA HIS A 145 -6.03 7.10 -2.69
C HIS A 145 -7.12 6.09 -3.11
N ILE A 146 -6.72 5.05 -3.84
CA ILE A 146 -7.60 3.94 -4.24
C ILE A 146 -7.14 2.64 -3.57
N MET A 147 -8.11 1.82 -3.19
CA MET A 147 -7.90 0.49 -2.61
C MET A 147 -8.12 -0.58 -3.67
N THR A 148 -7.12 -1.42 -3.91
CA THR A 148 -7.25 -2.56 -4.81
C THR A 148 -6.90 -3.87 -4.11
N LYS A 149 -6.95 -4.96 -4.87
CA LYS A 149 -6.65 -6.31 -4.42
C LYS A 149 -5.65 -6.86 -5.43
N LYS A 150 -4.44 -7.17 -4.99
CA LYS A 150 -3.41 -7.73 -5.87
C LYS A 150 -3.90 -9.06 -6.45
N GLY A 151 -3.75 -9.22 -7.77
CA GLY A 151 -4.25 -10.41 -8.49
C GLY A 151 -5.76 -10.41 -8.78
N ARG A 152 -6.50 -9.32 -8.53
CA ARG A 152 -7.96 -9.27 -8.73
C ARG A 152 -8.38 -9.83 -10.10
N GLY A 153 -9.38 -10.69 -10.09
CA GLY A 153 -9.93 -11.33 -11.29
C GLY A 153 -9.27 -12.67 -11.61
N TYR A 154 -8.25 -13.08 -10.84
CA TYR A 154 -7.64 -14.39 -10.94
C TYR A 154 -7.45 -15.02 -9.55
N GLU A 155 -8.39 -15.90 -9.16
CA GLU A 155 -8.48 -16.45 -7.81
C GLU A 155 -7.15 -17.04 -7.26
N PRO A 156 -6.32 -17.77 -8.04
CA PRO A 156 -5.03 -18.24 -7.55
C PRO A 156 -4.07 -17.11 -7.15
N ALA A 157 -4.01 -16.02 -7.94
CA ALA A 157 -3.17 -14.86 -7.62
C ALA A 157 -3.75 -14.01 -6.48
N GLU A 158 -5.07 -13.99 -6.31
CA GLU A 158 -5.71 -13.34 -5.16
C GLU A 158 -5.41 -14.07 -3.84
N LYS A 159 -5.25 -15.40 -3.88
CA LYS A 159 -4.94 -16.24 -2.71
C LYS A 159 -3.44 -16.25 -2.39
N ASP A 160 -2.58 -16.19 -3.41
CA ASP A 160 -1.12 -16.18 -3.25
C ASP A 160 -0.46 -15.07 -4.07
N PRO A 161 -0.66 -13.79 -3.70
CA PRO A 161 -0.16 -12.65 -4.46
C PRO A 161 1.38 -12.53 -4.45
N ILE A 162 2.06 -13.21 -3.52
CA ILE A 162 3.53 -13.23 -3.42
C ILE A 162 4.08 -14.14 -4.51
N THR A 163 3.65 -15.40 -4.55
CA THR A 163 4.10 -16.35 -5.58
C THR A 163 3.70 -15.89 -6.97
N PHE A 164 2.50 -15.33 -7.12
CA PHE A 164 1.98 -14.86 -8.40
C PHE A 164 2.54 -13.49 -8.84
N HIS A 165 3.40 -12.83 -8.04
CA HIS A 165 4.02 -11.56 -8.43
C HIS A 165 4.96 -11.70 -9.63
N ALA A 166 5.70 -12.82 -9.70
CA ALA A 166 6.60 -13.14 -10.80
C ALA A 166 6.55 -14.64 -11.09
N VAL A 167 5.84 -15.01 -12.15
CA VAL A 167 5.58 -16.41 -12.51
C VAL A 167 6.23 -16.76 -13.84
N PRO A 168 6.74 -18.01 -14.00
CA PRO A 168 7.15 -18.50 -15.31
C PRO A 168 5.93 -18.60 -16.24
N LYS A 169 6.18 -18.81 -17.53
CA LYS A 169 5.09 -19.11 -18.48
C LYS A 169 4.26 -20.29 -17.96
N PHE A 170 2.97 -20.09 -17.81
CA PHE A 170 2.01 -21.06 -17.29
C PHE A 170 0.69 -20.95 -18.05
N ASP A 171 -0.20 -21.94 -17.88
CA ASP A 171 -1.56 -21.91 -18.41
C ASP A 171 -2.50 -21.28 -17.37
N PRO A 172 -3.06 -20.08 -17.61
CA PRO A 172 -3.97 -19.43 -16.67
C PRO A 172 -5.21 -20.26 -16.35
N SER A 173 -5.69 -21.08 -17.29
CA SER A 173 -6.88 -21.91 -17.09
C SER A 173 -6.65 -23.04 -16.07
N SER A 174 -5.40 -23.49 -15.92
CA SER A 174 -5.03 -24.57 -15.00
C SER A 174 -4.98 -24.15 -13.53
N GLY A 175 -4.88 -22.85 -13.24
CA GLY A 175 -4.71 -22.34 -11.88
C GLY A 175 -3.35 -22.64 -11.24
N CYS A 176 -2.49 -23.42 -11.91
CA CYS A 176 -1.29 -24.01 -11.33
C CYS A 176 -0.04 -23.49 -12.02
N LEU A 177 1.00 -23.22 -11.23
CA LEU A 177 2.33 -22.92 -11.77
C LEU A 177 3.05 -24.21 -12.14
N PRO A 178 3.83 -24.22 -13.23
CA PRO A 178 4.64 -25.37 -13.60
C PRO A 178 5.62 -25.69 -12.46
N LYS A 179 5.74 -26.97 -12.12
CA LYS A 179 6.76 -27.42 -11.16
C LYS A 179 8.14 -27.11 -11.70
N SER A 180 9.03 -26.60 -10.84
CA SER A 180 10.43 -26.42 -11.17
C SER A 180 11.02 -27.75 -11.67
N SER A 181 11.58 -27.74 -12.88
CA SER A 181 12.14 -28.93 -13.52
C SER A 181 13.53 -29.22 -12.92
N GLY A 182 13.56 -29.77 -11.70
CA GLY A 182 14.71 -30.46 -11.08
C GLY A 182 16.12 -29.96 -11.45
N GLY A 183 16.36 -28.66 -11.37
CA GLY A 183 17.61 -28.02 -11.80
C GLY A 183 18.58 -27.76 -10.64
N LEU A 184 19.76 -27.24 -10.98
CA LEU A 184 20.70 -26.71 -9.99
C LEU A 184 20.03 -25.59 -9.16
N PRO A 185 20.41 -25.42 -7.88
CA PRO A 185 19.87 -24.36 -7.05
C PRO A 185 20.20 -22.99 -7.65
N SER A 186 19.29 -22.02 -7.47
CA SER A 186 19.56 -20.63 -7.84
C SER A 186 20.64 -20.04 -6.94
N TYR A 187 21.34 -19.00 -7.43
CA TYR A 187 22.29 -18.26 -6.59
C TYR A 187 21.62 -17.67 -5.34
N SER A 188 20.36 -17.23 -5.42
CA SER A 188 19.59 -16.78 -4.26
C SER A 188 19.41 -17.89 -3.21
N LYS A 189 19.16 -19.14 -3.64
CA LYS A 189 19.05 -20.28 -2.73
C LYS A 189 20.39 -20.57 -2.05
N ILE A 190 21.47 -20.61 -2.83
CA ILE A 190 22.83 -20.83 -2.30
C ILE A 190 23.20 -19.74 -1.28
N PHE A 191 22.92 -18.47 -1.59
CA PHE A 191 23.15 -17.35 -0.68
C PHE A 191 22.31 -17.47 0.60
N GLY A 192 21.01 -17.77 0.49
CA GLY A 192 20.13 -17.91 1.65
C GLY A 192 20.56 -19.03 2.61
N ASP A 193 21.01 -20.15 2.07
CA ASP A 193 21.53 -21.29 2.85
C ASP A 193 22.80 -20.88 3.59
N TRP A 194 23.77 -20.31 2.87
CA TRP A 194 25.01 -19.81 3.45
C TRP A 194 24.76 -18.76 4.54
N LEU A 195 23.82 -17.85 4.30
CA LEU A 195 23.47 -16.79 5.24
C LEU A 195 22.94 -17.37 6.55
N CYS A 196 22.08 -18.40 6.47
CA CYS A 196 21.57 -19.10 7.65
C CYS A 196 22.67 -19.88 8.39
N GLU A 197 23.52 -20.61 7.66
CA GLU A 197 24.64 -21.38 8.24
C GLU A 197 25.65 -20.48 8.95
N THR A 198 25.92 -19.31 8.39
CA THR A 198 26.86 -18.34 8.95
C THR A 198 26.26 -17.68 10.20
N ALA A 199 24.99 -17.25 10.15
CA ALA A 199 24.32 -16.66 11.29
C ALA A 199 24.14 -17.63 12.47
N ALA A 200 24.08 -18.94 12.23
CA ALA A 200 24.09 -19.93 13.30
C ALA A 200 25.39 -19.93 14.14
N LYS A 201 26.48 -19.40 13.58
CA LYS A 201 27.82 -19.36 14.22
C LYS A 201 28.23 -17.95 14.64
N ASP A 202 27.72 -16.92 13.96
CA ASP A 202 28.03 -15.52 14.25
C ASP A 202 26.77 -14.76 14.69
N ASN A 203 26.69 -14.47 15.99
CA ASN A 203 25.58 -13.72 16.59
C ASN A 203 25.56 -12.23 16.21
N LYS A 204 26.62 -11.70 15.58
CA LYS A 204 26.70 -10.30 15.15
C LYS A 204 26.25 -10.10 13.70
N LEU A 205 26.07 -11.19 12.94
CA LEU A 205 25.63 -11.10 11.55
C LEU A 205 24.20 -10.57 11.50
N MET A 206 24.00 -9.47 10.76
CA MET A 206 22.71 -8.88 10.42
C MET A 206 22.50 -8.98 8.92
N ALA A 207 21.26 -9.24 8.49
CA ALA A 207 20.90 -9.27 7.08
C ALA A 207 19.86 -8.19 6.79
N ILE A 208 20.03 -7.44 5.70
CA ILE A 208 19.16 -6.32 5.32
C ILE A 208 18.79 -6.49 3.86
N THR A 209 17.51 -6.31 3.52
CA THR A 209 17.02 -6.37 2.13
C THR A 209 16.01 -5.26 1.84
N PRO A 210 16.13 -4.55 0.71
CA PRO A 210 15.20 -3.49 0.34
C PRO A 210 13.93 -4.09 -0.29
N ALA A 211 13.06 -4.68 0.54
CA ALA A 211 11.80 -5.32 0.13
C ALA A 211 11.95 -6.48 -0.88
N MET A 212 13.11 -7.16 -0.90
CA MET A 212 13.43 -8.27 -1.82
C MET A 212 13.60 -9.61 -1.10
N ARG A 213 12.82 -9.87 -0.03
CA ARG A 213 12.96 -11.06 0.82
C ARG A 213 12.97 -12.37 0.04
N GLU A 214 11.99 -12.57 -0.84
CA GLU A 214 11.81 -13.78 -1.63
C GLU A 214 12.87 -13.88 -2.73
N GLY A 215 13.07 -12.79 -3.49
CA GLY A 215 14.03 -12.75 -4.59
C GLY A 215 15.49 -12.96 -4.16
N SER A 216 15.85 -12.47 -2.97
CA SER A 216 17.18 -12.65 -2.38
C SER A 216 17.35 -13.99 -1.66
N GLY A 217 16.33 -14.86 -1.62
CA GLY A 217 16.41 -16.17 -0.93
C GLY A 217 16.47 -16.07 0.59
N MET A 218 15.99 -14.97 1.18
CA MET A 218 16.13 -14.66 2.61
C MET A 218 14.93 -15.09 3.46
N VAL A 219 13.94 -15.78 2.87
CA VAL A 219 12.70 -16.22 3.55
C VAL A 219 13.00 -17.11 4.75
N GLU A 220 13.94 -18.04 4.63
CA GLU A 220 14.29 -18.95 5.73
C GLU A 220 15.05 -18.20 6.83
N PHE A 221 15.95 -17.30 6.44
CA PHE A 221 16.70 -16.45 7.36
C PHE A 221 15.76 -15.58 8.22
N SER A 222 14.80 -14.89 7.59
CA SER A 222 13.86 -14.02 8.30
C SER A 222 12.98 -14.77 9.30
N ARG A 223 12.77 -16.08 9.09
CA ARG A 223 12.00 -16.95 10.00
C ARG A 223 12.86 -17.50 11.13
N LYS A 224 14.09 -17.93 10.83
CA LYS A 224 15.01 -18.54 11.82
C LYS A 224 15.67 -17.50 12.71
N PHE A 225 15.95 -16.31 12.18
CA PHE A 225 16.69 -15.26 12.85
C PHE A 225 15.96 -13.91 12.75
N PRO A 226 14.72 -13.80 13.26
CA PRO A 226 13.89 -12.61 13.10
C PRO A 226 14.52 -11.36 13.72
N ASP A 227 15.23 -11.49 14.84
CA ASP A 227 15.90 -10.35 15.51
C ASP A 227 17.15 -9.86 14.76
N ARG A 228 17.54 -10.55 13.67
CA ARG A 228 18.75 -10.25 12.88
C ARG A 228 18.44 -9.97 11.40
N TYR A 229 17.17 -9.79 11.06
CA TYR A 229 16.64 -9.52 9.73
C TYR A 229 15.96 -8.15 9.67
#